data_AF-A0A150PCT9-F1
#
_entry.id   AF-A0A150PCT9-F1
#
_cell.length_a   1.000
_cell.length_b   1.000
_cell.length_c   1.000
_cell.angle_alpha   90.00
_cell.angle_beta   90.00
_cell.angle_gamma   90.00
#
_symmetry.space_group_name_H-M   'P 1'
#
loop_
_entity.id
_entity.type
_entity.pdbx_description
1 polymer ?
#
loop_
_entity_poly.entity_id
_entity_poly.type
_entity_poly.pdbx_seq_one_letter_code
_entity_poly.pdbx_strand_id
1 'polypeptide(L)'
;MSTHAEAAGAHGHGHGHGHGGADHVPHVLPLKVYIATWLALLVLTVVTVGASYVDLGAANLAVAILIATVKAGVVALIFMHLKWDHKFHLLIFLSSIIFLAIFIAFTMFDTNNRGRAEPIEAERPADLKAPFDGKRAVDNWQVKRPHKAAPPPTQVHQGTEGAH
;
A
#
# COMPACT_ATOMS: atom_id res chain seq x y z
N MET A 1 -69.28 2.04 62.80
CA MET A 1 -69.54 1.22 61.60
C MET A 1 -69.34 2.14 60.40
N SER A 2 -68.26 1.90 59.67
CA SER A 2 -67.62 2.81 58.70
C SER A 2 -68.46 2.96 57.44
N THR A 3 -68.76 4.19 57.08
CA THR A 3 -69.24 4.59 55.75
C THR A 3 -68.06 5.03 54.92
N HIS A 4 -67.69 4.29 53.87
CA HIS A 4 -66.98 4.86 52.73
C HIS A 4 -67.54 4.24 51.45
N ALA A 5 -68.34 5.07 50.79
CA ALA A 5 -68.74 4.92 49.41
C ALA A 5 -67.58 5.35 48.48
N GLU A 6 -67.62 4.73 47.32
CA GLU A 6 -66.79 4.83 46.13
C GLU A 6 -66.63 6.25 45.55
N ALA A 7 -65.45 6.55 44.98
CA ALA A 7 -65.28 6.95 43.57
C ALA A 7 -64.01 7.78 43.30
N ALA A 8 -63.27 7.30 42.31
CA ALA A 8 -62.32 7.95 41.41
C ALA A 8 -61.94 9.44 41.62
N GLY A 9 -60.64 9.66 41.82
CA GLY A 9 -59.95 10.92 41.56
C GLY A 9 -58.62 10.65 40.85
N ALA A 10 -58.58 10.86 39.55
CA ALA A 10 -57.37 10.81 38.75
C ALA A 10 -56.42 11.94 39.16
N HIS A 11 -55.19 11.60 39.55
CA HIS A 11 -54.07 12.54 39.58
C HIS A 11 -52.84 11.87 38.97
N GLY A 12 -52.63 12.15 37.70
CA GLY A 12 -51.34 11.99 37.06
C GLY A 12 -50.38 13.03 37.62
N HIS A 13 -49.26 12.57 38.15
CA HIS A 13 -48.05 13.38 38.26
C HIS A 13 -46.89 12.55 37.71
N GLY A 14 -46.61 12.77 36.43
CA GLY A 14 -45.34 12.42 35.85
C GLY A 14 -44.27 13.30 36.50
N HIS A 15 -43.31 12.67 37.17
CA HIS A 15 -42.00 13.24 37.39
C HIS A 15 -40.98 12.28 36.80
N GLY A 16 -40.73 12.48 35.51
CA GLY A 16 -39.49 12.05 34.89
C GLY A 16 -38.36 12.86 35.52
N HIS A 17 -37.54 12.20 36.32
CA HIS A 17 -36.19 12.65 36.57
C HIS A 17 -35.25 11.64 35.92
N GLY A 18 -35.05 11.85 34.62
CA GLY A 18 -33.90 11.34 33.90
C GLY A 18 -32.65 11.90 34.56
N HIS A 19 -32.00 11.07 35.38
CA HIS A 19 -30.69 11.41 35.91
C HIS A 19 -29.68 11.30 34.77
N GLY A 20 -29.41 12.46 34.19
CA GLY A 20 -28.10 12.89 33.73
C GLY A 20 -27.34 11.88 32.90
N GLY A 21 -27.80 11.66 31.67
CA GLY A 21 -26.86 11.38 30.59
C GLY A 21 -25.95 12.59 30.50
N ALA A 22 -24.82 12.55 31.20
CA ALA A 22 -23.73 13.48 30.97
C ALA A 22 -23.41 13.35 29.48
N ASP A 23 -23.74 14.40 28.73
CA ASP A 23 -23.49 14.51 27.31
C ASP A 23 -22.00 14.26 27.08
N HIS A 24 -21.65 13.03 26.68
CA HIS A 24 -20.32 12.72 26.18
C HIS A 24 -20.25 13.36 24.81
N VAL A 25 -20.09 14.69 24.76
CA VAL A 25 -19.73 15.39 23.55
C VAL A 25 -18.42 14.77 23.11
N PRO A 26 -18.36 14.07 21.96
CA PRO A 26 -17.11 13.53 21.47
C PRO A 26 -16.16 14.71 21.36
N HIS A 27 -15.03 14.70 22.08
CA HIS A 27 -14.01 15.73 21.95
C HIS A 27 -13.33 15.57 20.58
N VAL A 28 -14.02 15.99 19.52
CA VAL A 28 -13.48 16.05 18.17
C VAL A 28 -12.43 17.16 18.15
N LEU A 29 -11.25 16.88 17.60
CA LEU A 29 -10.18 17.88 17.50
C LEU A 29 -10.71 19.16 16.84
N PRO A 30 -10.34 20.34 17.36
CA PRO A 30 -10.84 21.60 16.83
C PRO A 30 -10.40 21.75 15.37
N LEU A 31 -11.33 22.19 14.52
CA LEU A 31 -11.15 22.34 13.06
C LEU A 31 -9.88 23.14 12.68
N LYS A 32 -9.45 24.04 13.57
CA LYS A 32 -8.20 24.81 13.51
C LYS A 32 -6.95 23.92 13.36
N VAL A 33 -6.91 22.76 14.03
CA VAL A 33 -5.78 21.81 13.96
C VAL A 33 -5.68 21.20 12.56
N TYR A 34 -6.81 20.84 11.95
CA TYR A 34 -6.82 20.31 10.59
C TYR A 34 -6.41 21.36 9.56
N ILE A 35 -6.87 22.61 9.68
CA ILE A 35 -6.45 23.71 8.80
C ILE A 35 -4.95 24.00 8.96
N ALA A 36 -4.45 24.07 10.19
CA ALA A 36 -3.02 24.29 10.44
C ALA A 36 -2.15 23.16 9.84
N THR A 37 -2.62 21.91 9.95
CA THR A 37 -1.92 20.75 9.38
C THR A 37 -1.94 20.80 7.86
N TRP A 38 -3.09 21.14 7.26
CA TRP A 38 -3.21 21.30 5.82
C TRP A 38 -2.24 22.37 5.28
N LEU A 39 -2.13 23.51 5.96
CA LEU A 39 -1.15 24.55 5.62
C LEU A 39 0.28 24.05 5.77
N ALA A 40 0.61 23.36 6.87
CA ALA A 40 1.94 22.79 7.07
C ALA A 40 2.33 21.79 5.96
N LEU A 41 1.37 20.95 5.54
CA LEU A 41 1.57 19.99 4.45
C LEU A 41 1.74 20.69 3.09
N LEU A 42 0.99 21.77 2.83
CA LEU A 42 1.18 22.57 1.63
C LEU A 42 2.57 23.21 1.58
N VAL A 43 3.01 23.82 2.68
CA VAL A 43 4.35 24.42 2.77
C VAL A 43 5.42 23.35 2.53
N LEU A 44 5.34 22.19 3.19
CA LEU A 44 6.29 21.09 2.95
C LEU A 44 6.26 20.59 1.50
N THR A 45 5.10 20.60 0.85
CA THR A 45 4.97 20.20 -0.55
C THR A 45 5.66 21.20 -1.47
N VAL A 46 5.44 22.50 -1.26
CA VAL A 46 6.14 23.54 -2.02
C VAL A 46 7.65 23.44 -1.81
N VAL A 47 8.10 23.18 -0.58
CA VAL A 47 9.52 22.95 -0.28
C VAL A 47 10.05 21.70 -0.99
N THR A 48 9.27 20.61 -1.09
CA THR A 48 9.68 19.40 -1.81
C THR A 48 9.83 19.67 -3.31
N VAL A 49 8.86 20.38 -3.89
CA VAL A 49 8.90 20.76 -5.31
C VAL A 49 10.07 21.73 -5.56
N GLY A 50 10.28 22.71 -4.68
CA GLY A 50 11.43 23.61 -4.72
C GLY A 50 12.75 22.86 -4.65
N ALA A 51 12.88 21.92 -3.71
CA ALA A 51 14.06 21.07 -3.57
C ALA A 51 14.31 20.22 -4.83
N SER A 52 13.24 19.77 -5.51
CA SER A 52 13.36 19.02 -6.76
C SER A 52 13.96 19.81 -7.92
N TYR A 53 13.90 21.15 -7.88
CA TYR A 53 14.54 22.02 -8.88
C TYR A 53 16.00 22.33 -8.57
N VAL A 54 16.50 21.99 -7.38
CA VAL A 54 17.91 22.19 -7.01
C VAL A 54 18.67 20.90 -7.30
N ASP A 55 19.55 20.94 -8.29
CA ASP A 55 20.41 19.80 -8.60
C ASP A 55 21.53 19.63 -7.57
N LEU A 56 21.22 18.85 -6.53
CA LEU A 56 22.18 18.39 -5.51
C LEU A 56 22.83 17.05 -5.91
N GLY A 57 22.62 16.59 -7.15
CA GLY A 57 23.08 15.30 -7.65
C GLY A 57 22.54 14.14 -6.80
N ALA A 58 23.43 13.27 -6.30
CA ALA A 58 23.07 12.11 -5.49
C ALA A 58 22.35 12.47 -4.17
N ALA A 59 22.55 13.68 -3.64
CA ALA A 59 21.90 14.12 -2.40
C ALA A 59 20.42 14.49 -2.59
N ASN A 60 19.96 14.71 -3.83
CA ASN A 60 18.56 15.09 -4.10
C ASN A 60 17.58 14.00 -3.62
N LEU A 61 17.92 12.73 -3.84
CA LEU A 61 17.11 11.60 -3.37
C LEU A 61 17.05 11.53 -1.84
N ALA A 62 18.18 11.73 -1.17
CA ALA A 62 18.24 11.72 0.29
C ALA A 62 17.38 12.86 0.88
N VAL A 63 17.48 14.06 0.31
CA VAL A 63 16.66 15.22 0.70
C VAL A 63 15.18 14.96 0.43
N ALA A 64 14.82 14.39 -0.73
CA ALA A 64 13.45 14.06 -1.07
C ALA A 64 12.84 13.06 -0.07
N ILE A 65 13.56 11.99 0.28
CA ILE A 65 13.12 11.00 1.27
C ILE A 65 13.00 11.64 2.66
N LEU A 66 13.93 12.50 3.04
CA LEU A 66 13.88 13.22 4.32
C LEU A 66 12.63 14.08 4.42
N ILE A 67 12.36 14.93 3.42
CA ILE A 67 11.18 15.79 3.41
C ILE A 67 9.89 14.96 3.38
N ALA A 68 9.86 13.88 2.59
CA ALA A 68 8.74 12.95 2.56
C ALA A 68 8.48 12.31 3.93
N THR A 69 9.54 11.96 4.67
CA THR A 69 9.46 11.40 6.03
C THR A 69 8.89 12.42 7.02
N VAL A 70 9.34 13.69 6.96
CA VAL A 70 8.77 14.76 7.80
C VAL A 70 7.29 14.96 7.48
N LYS A 71 6.91 14.95 6.21
CA LYS A 71 5.50 15.04 5.78
C LYS A 71 4.65 13.92 6.37
N ALA A 72 5.12 12.68 6.24
CA ALA A 72 4.46 11.51 6.83
C ALA A 72 4.37 11.61 8.35
N GLY A 73 5.42 12.13 9.02
CA GLY A 73 5.42 12.39 10.46
C GLY A 73 4.36 13.40 10.89
N VAL A 74 4.19 14.52 10.17
CA VAL A 74 3.13 15.50 10.44
C VAL A 74 1.75 14.87 10.31
N VAL A 75 1.53 14.05 9.28
CA VAL A 75 0.26 13.32 9.09
C VAL A 75 0.04 12.35 10.25
N ALA A 76 1.03 11.55 10.62
CA ALA A 76 0.92 10.59 11.71
C ALA A 76 0.66 11.28 13.06
N LEU A 77 1.35 12.39 13.34
CA LEU A 77 1.21 13.10 14.61
C LEU A 77 -0.19 13.69 14.82
N ILE A 78 -0.83 14.17 13.74
CA ILE A 78 -2.10 14.89 13.83
C ILE A 78 -3.30 14.03 13.42
N PHE A 79 -3.26 13.37 12.27
CA PHE A 79 -4.40 12.61 11.73
C PHE A 79 -4.57 11.24 12.39
N MET A 80 -3.46 10.58 12.76
CA MET A 80 -3.54 9.34 13.54
C MET A 80 -3.72 9.62 15.05
N HIS A 81 -4.01 10.87 15.41
CA HIS A 81 -4.16 11.39 16.76
C HIS A 81 -2.98 11.06 17.70
N LEU A 82 -1.82 10.71 17.18
CA LEU A 82 -0.68 10.24 17.96
C LEU A 82 -0.23 11.22 19.05
N LYS A 83 -0.42 12.53 18.83
CA LYS A 83 -0.09 13.57 19.80
C LYS A 83 -1.08 13.71 20.96
N TRP A 84 -2.35 13.32 20.76
CA TRP A 84 -3.44 13.55 21.73
C TRP A 84 -4.08 12.25 22.25
N ASP A 85 -3.84 11.13 21.58
CA ASP A 85 -4.40 9.82 21.90
C ASP A 85 -3.39 8.93 22.65
N HIS A 86 -3.86 7.80 23.14
CA HIS A 86 -3.07 6.82 23.88
C HIS A 86 -1.88 6.29 23.07
N LYS A 87 -0.80 5.97 23.79
CA LYS A 87 0.43 5.29 23.29
C LYS A 87 0.17 4.04 22.44
N PHE A 88 -1.04 3.48 22.49
CA PHE A 88 -1.49 2.39 21.65
C PHE A 88 -1.41 2.71 20.15
N HIS A 89 -1.80 3.92 19.74
CA HIS A 89 -1.70 4.38 18.35
C HIS A 89 -0.24 4.42 17.88
N LEU A 90 0.69 4.80 18.76
CA LEU A 90 2.13 4.77 18.50
C LEU A 90 2.62 3.35 18.26
N LEU A 91 2.18 2.40 19.09
CA LEU A 91 2.61 1.02 19.00
C LEU A 91 2.15 0.37 17.69
N ILE A 92 0.89 0.60 17.29
CA ILE A 92 0.35 0.10 16.02
C ILE A 92 1.10 0.74 14.84
N PHE A 93 1.28 2.07 14.87
CA PHE A 93 2.00 2.78 13.82
C PHE A 93 3.44 2.25 13.68
N LEU A 94 4.17 2.14 14.78
CA LEU A 94 5.55 1.65 14.77
C LEU A 94 5.62 0.18 14.31
N SER A 95 4.69 -0.66 14.77
CA SER A 95 4.56 -2.04 14.28
C SER A 95 4.34 -2.09 12.78
N SER A 96 3.47 -1.24 12.23
CA SER A 96 3.22 -1.17 10.78
C SER A 96 4.46 -0.75 9.99
N ILE A 97 5.25 0.22 10.48
CA ILE A 97 6.49 0.66 9.84
C ILE A 97 7.55 -0.45 9.87
N ILE A 98 7.69 -1.14 11.02
CA ILE A 98 8.61 -2.28 11.13
C ILE A 98 8.21 -3.39 10.16
N PHE A 99 6.92 -3.73 10.10
CA PHE A 99 6.41 -4.77 9.22
C PHE A 99 6.59 -4.40 7.74
N LEU A 100 6.34 -3.13 7.38
CA LEU A 100 6.61 -2.61 6.03
C LEU A 100 8.11 -2.68 5.69
N ALA A 101 8.99 -2.30 6.60
CA ALA A 101 10.44 -2.37 6.38
C ALA A 101 10.90 -3.82 6.16
N ILE A 102 10.39 -4.75 6.96
CA ILE A 102 10.62 -6.19 6.80
C ILE A 102 10.12 -6.67 5.44
N PHE A 103 8.90 -6.30 5.05
CA PHE A 103 8.32 -6.67 3.76
C PHE A 103 9.18 -6.17 2.59
N ILE A 104 9.57 -4.90 2.59
CA ILE A 104 10.43 -4.32 1.55
C ILE A 104 11.77 -5.06 1.50
N ALA A 105 12.40 -5.32 2.65
CA ALA A 105 13.67 -6.04 2.71
C ALA A 105 13.55 -7.46 2.11
N PHE A 106 12.49 -8.19 2.45
CA PHE A 106 12.22 -9.51 1.87
C PHE A 106 11.92 -9.45 0.37
N THR A 107 11.15 -8.47 -0.10
CA THR A 107 10.89 -8.28 -1.54
C THR A 107 12.18 -7.98 -2.31
N MET A 108 13.06 -7.13 -1.76
CA MET A 108 14.36 -6.87 -2.37
C MET A 108 15.24 -8.12 -2.38
N PHE A 109 15.28 -8.87 -1.27
CA PHE A 109 16.00 -10.13 -1.20
C PHE A 109 15.49 -11.16 -2.22
N ASP A 110 14.17 -11.34 -2.30
CA ASP A 110 13.52 -12.23 -3.28
C ASP A 110 13.88 -11.83 -4.71
N THR A 111 13.69 -10.56 -5.07
CA THR A 111 14.01 -10.03 -6.41
C THR A 111 15.48 -10.25 -6.77
N ASN A 112 16.40 -9.99 -5.84
CA ASN A 112 17.83 -10.17 -6.06
C ASN A 112 18.23 -11.64 -6.24
N ASN A 113 17.53 -12.57 -5.58
CA ASN A 113 17.78 -14.00 -5.74
C ASN A 113 17.08 -14.61 -6.96
N ARG A 114 15.94 -14.07 -7.41
CA ARG A 114 15.27 -14.51 -8.65
C ARG A 114 16.13 -14.35 -9.88
N GLY A 115 16.89 -13.26 -9.99
CA GLY A 115 17.84 -13.06 -11.09
C GLY A 115 18.92 -14.15 -11.20
N ARG A 116 19.15 -14.93 -10.12
CA ARG A 116 20.05 -16.09 -10.15
C ARG A 116 19.38 -17.39 -10.61
N ALA A 117 18.05 -17.47 -10.62
CA ALA A 117 17.30 -18.62 -11.11
C ALA A 117 17.03 -18.55 -12.61
N GLU A 118 16.92 -17.34 -13.18
CA GLU A 118 16.78 -17.11 -14.62
C GLU A 118 17.84 -17.81 -15.49
N PRO A 119 19.16 -17.78 -15.18
CA PRO A 119 20.16 -18.51 -15.95
C PRO A 119 20.00 -20.03 -15.90
N ILE A 120 19.45 -20.59 -14.81
CA ILE A 120 19.19 -22.03 -14.67
C ILE A 120 17.98 -22.45 -15.51
N GLU A 121 16.92 -21.63 -15.55
CA GLU A 121 15.72 -21.85 -16.36
C GLU A 121 16.02 -21.70 -17.86
N ALA A 122 16.87 -20.73 -18.22
CA ALA A 122 17.36 -20.48 -19.57
C ALA A 122 18.13 -21.69 -20.16
N GLU A 123 18.79 -22.46 -19.30
CA GLU A 123 19.58 -23.63 -19.68
C GLU A 123 18.76 -24.94 -19.73
N ARG A 124 17.47 -24.92 -19.37
CA ARG A 124 16.61 -26.11 -19.43
C ARG A 124 16.42 -26.59 -20.88
N PRO A 125 16.37 -27.92 -21.12
CA PRO A 125 16.10 -28.47 -22.44
C PRO A 125 14.68 -28.10 -22.89
N ALA A 126 14.55 -27.64 -24.14
CA ALA A 126 13.26 -27.21 -24.69
C ALA A 126 12.26 -28.36 -24.87
N ASP A 127 12.73 -29.60 -24.90
CA ASP A 127 11.92 -30.81 -24.95
C ASP A 127 12.31 -31.76 -23.79
N LEU A 128 11.34 -32.03 -22.91
CA LEU A 128 11.47 -32.97 -21.78
C LEU A 128 11.64 -34.43 -22.24
N LYS A 129 11.19 -34.78 -23.44
CA LYS A 129 11.27 -36.14 -23.99
C LYS A 129 12.59 -36.41 -24.71
N ALA A 130 13.26 -35.36 -25.17
CA ALA A 130 14.57 -35.42 -25.82
C ALA A 130 15.56 -34.43 -25.16
N PRO A 131 15.90 -34.62 -23.87
CA PRO A 131 16.67 -33.66 -23.07
C PRO A 131 18.12 -33.42 -23.56
N PHE A 132 18.61 -34.22 -24.51
CA PHE A 132 19.96 -34.12 -25.07
C PHE A 132 20.01 -33.70 -26.54
N ASP A 133 18.89 -33.27 -27.14
CA ASP A 133 18.79 -32.80 -28.54
C ASP A 133 19.53 -31.46 -28.78
N GLY A 134 20.23 -30.94 -27.77
CA GLY A 134 21.01 -29.70 -27.85
C GLY A 134 20.18 -28.41 -27.90
N LYS A 135 18.86 -28.51 -28.09
CA LYS A 135 17.94 -27.37 -28.14
C LYS A 135 17.63 -26.88 -26.74
N ARG A 136 18.11 -25.69 -26.38
CA ARG A 136 17.86 -25.06 -25.09
C ARG A 136 16.63 -24.17 -25.15
N ALA A 137 16.01 -23.91 -24.01
CA ALA A 137 14.86 -23.03 -23.90
C ALA A 137 15.14 -21.60 -24.45
N VAL A 138 16.40 -21.14 -24.37
CA VAL A 138 16.87 -19.88 -24.97
C VAL A 138 16.88 -19.86 -26.49
N ASP A 139 17.16 -21.00 -27.14
CA ASP A 139 17.28 -21.10 -28.60
C ASP A 139 15.90 -21.18 -29.27
N ASN A 140 14.90 -21.62 -28.51
CA ASN A 140 13.55 -21.78 -28.99
C ASN A 140 12.76 -20.46 -28.89
N TRP A 141 12.80 -19.67 -29.96
CA TRP A 141 11.93 -18.50 -30.15
C TRP A 141 10.43 -18.80 -29.94
N GLN A 142 9.98 -20.06 -30.02
CA GLN A 142 8.58 -20.42 -29.74
C GLN A 142 8.23 -20.38 -28.25
N VAL A 143 9.17 -20.66 -27.35
CA VAL A 143 8.95 -20.59 -25.88
C VAL A 143 8.72 -19.15 -25.43
N LYS A 144 9.30 -18.18 -26.16
CA LYS A 144 9.09 -16.74 -25.95
C LYS A 144 7.71 -16.24 -26.39
N ARG A 145 6.90 -17.04 -27.10
CA ARG A 145 5.60 -16.57 -27.60
C ARG A 145 4.52 -16.80 -26.53
N PRO A 146 3.76 -15.78 -26.11
CA PRO A 146 2.43 -16.05 -25.59
C PRO A 146 1.66 -16.81 -26.67
N HIS A 147 0.94 -17.87 -26.31
CA HIS A 147 0.27 -18.86 -27.18
C HIS A 147 -0.73 -18.33 -28.25
N LYS A 148 -0.70 -17.05 -28.61
CA LYS A 148 -1.62 -16.36 -29.54
C LYS A 148 -0.95 -15.60 -30.69
N ALA A 149 0.30 -15.90 -31.06
CA ALA A 149 0.91 -15.36 -32.28
C ALA A 149 0.83 -16.39 -33.43
N ALA A 150 0.15 -16.03 -34.52
CA ALA A 150 -0.08 -16.90 -35.68
C ALA A 150 1.24 -17.45 -36.27
N PRO A 151 1.24 -18.71 -36.76
CA PRO A 151 2.44 -19.34 -37.28
C PRO A 151 2.94 -18.63 -38.56
N PRO A 152 4.27 -18.49 -38.74
CA PRO A 152 4.84 -17.86 -39.92
C PRO A 152 4.59 -18.70 -41.19
N PRO A 153 4.51 -18.06 -42.37
CA PRO A 153 4.24 -18.75 -43.62
C PRO A 153 5.36 -19.74 -43.95
N THR A 154 4.96 -20.95 -44.31
CA THR A 154 5.84 -22.06 -44.70
C THR A 154 6.77 -21.62 -45.83
N GLN A 155 8.07 -21.53 -45.56
CA GLN A 155 9.06 -21.32 -46.60
C GLN A 155 9.14 -22.60 -47.43
N VAL A 156 8.64 -22.52 -48.66
CA VAL A 156 8.67 -23.61 -49.64
C VAL A 156 10.13 -23.86 -50.03
N HIS A 157 10.59 -25.09 -49.83
CA HIS A 157 11.92 -25.53 -50.27
C HIS A 157 12.08 -25.30 -51.77
N GLN A 158 13.08 -24.50 -52.16
CA GLN A 158 13.53 -24.40 -53.53
C GLN A 158 14.93 -25.02 -53.62
N GLY A 159 14.95 -26.27 -54.08
CA GLY A 159 16.17 -26.94 -54.53
C GLY A 159 16.54 -26.48 -55.94
N THR A 160 17.85 -26.36 -56.17
CA THR A 160 18.55 -26.33 -57.47
C THR A 160 20.01 -26.64 -57.12
N GLU A 161 20.50 -27.87 -57.27
CA GLU A 161 20.98 -28.54 -58.50
C GLU A 161 22.24 -27.92 -59.15
N GLY A 162 23.23 -28.80 -59.42
CA GLY A 162 24.35 -28.62 -60.37
C GLY A 162 25.63 -28.04 -59.74
N ALA A 163 26.69 -28.79 -59.43
CA ALA A 163 27.57 -29.54 -60.33
C ALA A 163 28.03 -28.70 -61.54
N HIS A 164 29.23 -28.11 -61.46
CA HIS A 164 30.39 -28.37 -62.31
C HIS A 164 31.55 -27.43 -61.94
#